data_AF-A0A2D5BV07-F1
#
_entry.id   AF-A0A2D5BV07-F1
#
_cell.length_a   1.000
_cell.length_b   1.000
_cell.length_c   1.000
_cell.angle_alpha   90.00
_cell.angle_beta   90.00
_cell.angle_gamma   90.00
#
_symmetry.space_group_name_H-M   'P 1'
#
loop_
_entity.id
_entity.type
_entity.pdbx_description
1 polymer ?
#
loop_
_entity_poly.entity_id
_entity_poly.type
_entity_poly.pdbx_seq_one_letter_code
_entity_poly.pdbx_strand_id
1 'polypeptide(L)'
;MLHMQFTERIEASLKDMRPGEADVARHLLRDPSRVATNSLRDVAAWCGTSDTTVLRAVRAAGFDGYQDLKYHVLRELTTRESVQKSEQPTAQIPTEDMQASLTACRSTLKKAAAMLGRSKRIAIVGSGASGGVGQILVDVLCAFGRHAVSLLDDQAVDFALAPSSKGLVLVAISHSGETSFPVRAVRNAKQAQIRTIGLTNEPASELGQLVDVLLPTQSVERPEGSFSIVPRLCQLAILDQLIEELKSENQSNGGKQRRRIRPKVTV
;
A
#
# COMPACT_ATOMS: atom_id res chain seq x y z
N MET A 1 27.02 -9.10 -15.33
CA MET A 1 26.36 -10.26 -14.69
C MET A 1 25.03 -10.49 -15.39
N LEU A 2 24.87 -11.60 -16.11
CA LEU A 2 23.57 -12.02 -16.62
C LEU A 2 22.65 -12.22 -15.41
N HIS A 3 21.62 -11.39 -15.27
CA HIS A 3 20.54 -11.68 -14.34
C HIS A 3 19.77 -12.86 -14.91
N MET A 4 19.88 -14.01 -14.25
CA MET A 4 19.11 -15.21 -14.58
C MET A 4 17.62 -14.88 -14.54
N GLN A 5 16.87 -15.33 -15.56
CA GLN A 5 15.44 -15.04 -15.68
C GLN A 5 14.64 -15.76 -14.58
N PHE A 6 13.44 -15.28 -14.24
CA PHE A 6 12.60 -15.91 -13.23
C PHE A 6 12.32 -17.38 -13.58
N THR A 7 12.00 -17.64 -14.84
CA THR A 7 11.73 -19.00 -15.34
C THR A 7 12.93 -19.93 -15.10
N GLU A 8 14.12 -19.50 -15.50
CA GLU A 8 15.37 -20.27 -15.35
C GLU A 8 15.70 -20.55 -13.88
N ARG A 9 15.48 -19.57 -12.98
CA ARG A 9 15.70 -19.74 -11.54
C ARG A 9 14.79 -20.78 -10.92
N ILE A 10 13.50 -20.72 -11.24
CA ILE A 10 12.55 -21.69 -10.72
C ILE A 10 12.91 -23.09 -11.25
N GLU A 11 13.12 -23.23 -12.57
CA GLU A 11 13.41 -24.53 -13.20
C GLU A 11 14.69 -25.18 -12.64
N ALA A 12 15.75 -24.40 -12.46
CA ALA A 12 17.01 -24.88 -11.89
C ALA A 12 16.85 -25.39 -10.45
N SER A 13 15.93 -24.79 -9.68
CA SER A 13 15.73 -25.08 -8.27
C SER A 13 14.76 -26.24 -8.00
N LEU A 14 13.94 -26.62 -9.00
CA LEU A 14 12.86 -27.62 -8.83
C LEU A 14 13.34 -28.97 -8.28
N LYS A 15 14.57 -29.39 -8.59
CA LYS A 15 15.12 -30.70 -8.18
C LYS A 15 15.45 -30.76 -6.68
N ASP A 16 15.75 -29.62 -6.08
CA ASP A 16 16.19 -29.51 -4.68
C ASP A 16 15.04 -29.08 -3.75
N MET A 17 13.87 -28.77 -4.31
CA MET A 17 12.68 -28.37 -3.57
C MET A 17 11.95 -29.56 -2.94
N ARG A 18 11.33 -29.31 -1.78
CA ARG A 18 10.40 -30.27 -1.16
C ARG A 18 9.14 -30.41 -2.04
N PRO A 19 8.37 -31.50 -1.94
CA PRO A 19 7.19 -31.73 -2.80
C PRO A 19 6.22 -30.54 -2.84
N GLY A 20 5.84 -30.00 -1.68
CA GLY A 20 4.93 -28.84 -1.62
C GLY A 20 5.54 -27.53 -2.14
N GLU A 21 6.86 -27.38 -2.10
CA GLU A 21 7.55 -26.21 -2.67
C GLU A 21 7.62 -26.33 -4.19
N ALA A 22 7.93 -27.53 -4.70
CA ALA A 22 7.96 -27.84 -6.12
C ALA A 22 6.57 -27.69 -6.77
N ASP A 23 5.50 -28.09 -6.07
CA ASP A 23 4.13 -27.92 -6.55
C ASP A 23 3.74 -26.44 -6.69
N VAL A 24 4.13 -25.60 -5.72
CA VAL A 24 3.97 -24.14 -5.83
C VAL A 24 4.80 -23.61 -6.99
N ALA A 25 6.08 -23.97 -7.09
CA ALA A 25 6.96 -23.52 -8.15
C ALA A 25 6.41 -23.82 -9.56
N ARG A 26 5.81 -25.00 -9.76
CA ARG A 26 5.14 -25.35 -11.02
C ARG A 26 3.88 -24.51 -11.28
N HIS A 27 3.12 -24.14 -10.25
CA HIS A 27 2.01 -23.19 -10.40
C HIS A 27 2.55 -21.84 -10.87
N LEU A 28 3.57 -21.29 -10.20
CA LEU A 28 4.16 -19.99 -10.55
C LEU A 28 4.63 -19.94 -12.02
N LEU A 29 5.24 -21.01 -12.54
CA LEU A 29 5.65 -21.13 -13.94
C LEU A 29 4.48 -21.16 -14.93
N ARG A 30 3.31 -21.66 -14.52
CA ARG A 30 2.14 -21.82 -15.38
C ARG A 30 1.49 -20.48 -15.74
N ASP A 31 1.46 -19.53 -14.81
CA ASP A 31 0.85 -18.22 -15.01
C ASP A 31 1.69 -17.12 -14.32
N PRO A 32 2.82 -16.71 -14.92
CA PRO A 32 3.67 -15.67 -14.35
C PRO A 32 2.94 -14.32 -14.24
N SER A 33 2.03 -14.01 -15.16
CA SER A 33 1.22 -12.78 -15.11
C SER A 33 0.35 -12.71 -13.87
N ARG A 34 -0.23 -13.83 -13.43
CA ARG A 34 -0.96 -13.91 -12.16
C ARG A 34 -0.05 -13.64 -10.97
N VAL A 35 1.18 -14.15 -10.96
CA VAL A 35 2.16 -13.86 -9.89
C VAL A 35 2.46 -12.36 -9.82
N ALA A 36 2.69 -11.71 -10.96
CA ALA A 36 3.02 -10.29 -11.02
C ALA A 36 1.90 -9.36 -10.53
N THR A 37 0.64 -9.81 -10.56
CA THR A 37 -0.54 -8.96 -10.33
C THR A 37 -1.31 -9.28 -9.04
N ASN A 38 -0.91 -10.31 -8.29
CA ASN A 38 -1.64 -10.76 -7.10
C ASN A 38 -0.78 -10.72 -5.84
N SER A 39 -1.44 -10.61 -4.68
CA SER A 39 -0.78 -10.68 -3.37
C SER A 39 -0.26 -12.10 -3.07
N LEU A 40 0.63 -12.20 -2.07
CA LEU A 40 1.13 -13.50 -1.59
C LEU A 40 -0.04 -14.41 -1.18
N ARG A 41 -1.04 -13.83 -0.51
CA ARG A 41 -2.22 -14.54 -0.03
C ARG A 41 -3.10 -15.03 -1.17
N ASP A 42 -3.29 -14.23 -2.20
CA ASP A 42 -4.08 -14.63 -3.38
C ASP A 42 -3.38 -15.75 -4.14
N VAL A 43 -2.04 -15.67 -4.28
CA VAL A 43 -1.26 -16.76 -4.88
C VAL A 43 -1.27 -18.02 -4.03
N ALA A 44 -1.21 -17.90 -2.70
CA ALA A 44 -1.35 -19.04 -1.80
C ALA A 44 -2.71 -19.72 -1.95
N ALA A 45 -3.79 -18.93 -1.98
CA ALA A 45 -5.14 -19.42 -2.23
C ALA A 45 -5.26 -20.10 -3.61
N TRP A 46 -4.68 -19.50 -4.65
CA TRP A 46 -4.67 -20.09 -6.00
C TRP A 46 -3.90 -21.41 -6.07
N CYS A 47 -2.78 -21.52 -5.36
CA CYS A 47 -2.00 -22.76 -5.25
C CYS A 47 -2.63 -23.79 -4.30
N GLY A 48 -3.72 -23.46 -3.60
CA GLY A 48 -4.34 -24.33 -2.60
C GLY A 48 -3.47 -24.57 -1.37
N THR A 49 -2.65 -23.60 -0.97
CA THR A 49 -1.68 -23.75 0.13
C THR A 49 -1.64 -22.52 1.04
N SER A 50 -0.74 -22.54 2.05
CA SER A 50 -0.55 -21.43 2.98
C SER A 50 0.47 -20.39 2.47
N ASP A 51 0.34 -19.14 2.93
CA ASP A 51 1.31 -18.05 2.69
C ASP A 51 2.74 -18.50 3.03
N THR A 52 2.90 -19.28 4.11
CA THR A 52 4.22 -19.80 4.53
C THR A 52 4.80 -20.83 3.57
N THR A 53 3.96 -21.64 2.94
CA THR A 53 4.40 -22.62 1.93
C THR A 53 4.89 -21.89 0.69
N VAL A 54 4.13 -20.90 0.22
CA VAL A 54 4.53 -20.09 -0.95
C VAL A 54 5.84 -19.35 -0.67
N LEU A 55 5.96 -18.72 0.50
CA LEU A 55 7.19 -18.00 0.85
C LEU A 55 8.42 -18.92 0.97
N ARG A 56 8.24 -20.16 1.45
CA ARG A 56 9.31 -21.17 1.44
C ARG A 56 9.71 -21.56 0.02
N ALA A 57 8.75 -21.80 -0.87
CA ALA A 57 9.02 -22.11 -2.28
C ALA A 57 9.76 -20.96 -2.98
N VAL A 58 9.33 -19.72 -2.76
CA VAL A 58 9.97 -18.51 -3.27
C VAL A 58 11.43 -18.41 -2.82
N ARG A 59 11.70 -18.65 -1.53
CA ARG A 59 13.06 -18.64 -0.98
C ARG A 59 13.90 -19.82 -1.47
N ALA A 60 13.31 -21.00 -1.61
CA ALA A 60 13.98 -22.17 -2.18
C ALA A 60 14.38 -21.94 -3.65
N ALA A 61 13.64 -21.10 -4.38
CA ALA A 61 14.00 -20.66 -5.73
C ALA A 61 15.05 -19.54 -5.78
N GLY A 62 15.57 -19.09 -4.62
CA GLY A 62 16.64 -18.09 -4.53
C GLY A 62 16.18 -16.63 -4.59
N PHE A 63 14.93 -16.35 -4.24
CA PHE A 63 14.41 -14.97 -4.07
C PHE A 63 14.35 -14.60 -2.58
N ASP A 64 14.55 -13.32 -2.26
CA ASP A 64 14.54 -12.84 -0.87
C ASP A 64 13.14 -12.91 -0.23
N GLY A 65 12.10 -12.85 -1.07
CA GLY A 65 10.71 -12.97 -0.67
C GLY A 65 9.76 -12.75 -1.85
N TYR A 66 8.46 -12.72 -1.56
CA TYR A 66 7.44 -12.66 -2.62
C TYR A 66 7.48 -11.37 -3.45
N GLN A 67 7.84 -10.23 -2.84
CA GLN A 67 7.99 -8.96 -3.57
C GLN A 67 9.18 -8.98 -4.54
N ASP A 68 10.29 -9.60 -4.13
CA ASP A 68 11.47 -9.81 -4.99
C ASP A 68 11.11 -10.73 -6.18
N LEU A 69 10.35 -11.81 -5.91
CA LEU A 69 9.80 -12.65 -6.97
C LEU A 69 8.95 -11.85 -7.98
N LYS A 70 7.96 -11.04 -7.52
CA LYS A 70 7.11 -10.22 -8.40
C LYS A 70 7.95 -9.32 -9.32
N TYR A 71 9.00 -8.69 -8.76
CA TYR A 71 9.91 -7.84 -9.52
C TYR A 71 10.59 -8.60 -10.66
N HIS A 72 11.17 -9.77 -10.37
CA HIS A 72 11.83 -10.60 -11.38
C HIS A 72 10.86 -11.10 -12.46
N VAL A 73 9.65 -11.52 -12.09
CA VAL A 73 8.61 -11.95 -13.03
C VAL A 73 8.21 -10.80 -13.96
N LEU A 74 7.90 -9.63 -13.40
CA LEU A 74 7.44 -8.49 -14.17
C LEU A 74 8.50 -7.97 -15.14
N ARG A 75 9.75 -7.95 -14.72
CA ARG A 75 10.88 -7.61 -15.58
C ARG A 75 11.02 -8.59 -16.75
N GLU A 76 10.82 -9.89 -16.52
CA GLU A 76 10.85 -10.89 -17.59
C GLU A 76 9.69 -10.71 -18.57
N LEU A 77 8.47 -10.49 -18.08
CA LEU A 77 7.28 -10.24 -18.90
C LEU A 77 7.43 -9.00 -19.79
N THR A 78 7.90 -7.88 -19.21
CA THR A 78 8.12 -6.64 -19.95
C THR A 78 9.30 -6.71 -20.91
N THR A 79 10.35 -7.46 -20.59
CA THR A 79 11.44 -7.72 -21.56
C THR A 79 10.90 -8.46 -22.78
N ARG A 80 10.05 -9.49 -22.59
CA ARG A 80 9.41 -10.22 -23.69
C ARG A 80 8.50 -9.33 -24.55
N GLU A 81 7.76 -8.42 -23.94
CA GLU A 81 6.89 -7.46 -24.65
C GLU A 81 7.68 -6.38 -25.41
N SER A 82 8.77 -5.87 -24.82
CA SER A 82 9.59 -4.81 -25.45
C SER A 82 10.31 -5.29 -26.71
N VAL A 83 10.68 -6.57 -26.79
CA VAL A 83 11.20 -7.21 -28.01
C VAL A 83 10.11 -7.32 -29.11
N GLN A 84 8.83 -7.26 -28.75
CA GLN A 84 7.70 -7.34 -29.67
C GLN A 84 7.10 -5.99 -30.06
N LYS A 85 7.33 -4.91 -29.30
CA LYS A 85 6.81 -3.56 -29.57
C LYS A 85 7.93 -2.52 -29.66
N SER A 86 8.25 -2.11 -30.89
CA SER A 86 9.02 -0.90 -31.18
C SER A 86 8.11 0.32 -31.22
N GLU A 87 7.66 0.82 -30.08
CA GLU A 87 7.02 2.13 -29.99
C GLU A 87 7.73 3.00 -28.95
N GLN A 88 8.06 4.22 -29.35
CA GLN A 88 8.66 5.22 -28.45
C GLN A 88 7.69 5.48 -27.29
N PRO A 89 8.16 5.55 -26.02
CA PRO A 89 7.29 5.83 -24.90
C PRO A 89 6.81 7.27 -25.01
N THR A 90 5.55 7.46 -25.40
CA THR A 90 4.87 8.73 -25.16
C THR A 90 4.75 8.90 -23.65
N ALA A 91 5.07 10.09 -23.15
CA ALA A 91 4.94 10.41 -21.73
C ALA A 91 3.45 10.37 -21.33
N GLN A 92 2.94 9.19 -20.98
CA GLN A 92 1.57 9.01 -20.55
C GLN A 92 1.48 9.27 -19.05
N ILE A 93 0.73 10.32 -18.70
CA ILE A 93 0.31 10.56 -17.31
C ILE A 93 -0.55 9.36 -16.89
N PRO A 94 -0.34 8.77 -15.70
CA PRO A 94 -1.07 7.57 -15.26
C PRO A 94 -2.50 7.91 -14.79
N THR A 95 -3.29 8.53 -15.66
CA THR A 95 -4.66 8.98 -15.37
C THR A 95 -5.60 7.81 -15.09
N GLU A 96 -5.43 6.70 -15.80
CA GLU A 96 -6.25 5.50 -15.63
C GLU A 96 -6.07 4.89 -14.23
N ASP A 97 -4.83 4.69 -13.76
CA ASP A 97 -4.55 4.17 -12.41
C ASP A 97 -5.15 5.08 -11.32
N MET A 98 -5.04 6.40 -11.48
CA MET A 98 -5.61 7.36 -10.53
C MET A 98 -7.14 7.30 -10.50
N GLN A 99 -7.78 7.25 -11.67
CA GLN A 99 -9.25 7.15 -11.77
C GLN A 99 -9.78 5.82 -11.22
N ALA A 100 -9.09 4.72 -11.52
CA ALA A 100 -9.39 3.40 -10.98
C ALA A 100 -9.29 3.40 -9.44
N SER A 101 -8.20 3.98 -8.90
CA SER A 101 -7.99 4.14 -7.46
C SER A 101 -9.11 4.95 -6.78
N LEU A 102 -9.49 6.10 -7.36
CA LEU A 102 -10.58 6.94 -6.85
C LEU A 102 -11.93 6.21 -6.88
N THR A 103 -12.18 5.43 -7.92
CA THR A 103 -13.39 4.62 -8.06
C THR A 103 -13.45 3.53 -6.99
N ALA A 104 -12.34 2.83 -6.77
CA ALA A 104 -12.24 1.71 -5.83
C ALA A 104 -12.47 2.15 -4.37
N CYS A 105 -11.98 3.32 -3.96
CA CYS A 105 -12.14 3.82 -2.59
C CYS A 105 -13.39 4.70 -2.37
N ARG A 106 -14.21 4.93 -3.40
CA ARG A 106 -15.38 5.85 -3.33
C ARG A 106 -16.32 5.58 -2.16
N SER A 107 -16.57 4.30 -1.84
CA SER A 107 -17.49 3.91 -0.76
C SER A 107 -16.88 4.04 0.65
N THR A 108 -15.55 3.98 0.77
CA THR A 108 -14.83 4.02 2.04
C THR A 108 -14.27 5.40 2.37
N LEU A 109 -14.05 6.26 1.36
CA LEU A 109 -13.59 7.65 1.52
C LEU A 109 -14.42 8.46 2.52
N LYS A 110 -15.75 8.40 2.43
CA LYS A 110 -16.65 9.10 3.36
C LYS A 110 -16.51 8.58 4.80
N LYS A 111 -16.31 7.28 4.97
CA LYS A 111 -16.11 6.67 6.30
C LYS A 111 -14.76 7.10 6.88
N ALA A 112 -13.71 7.15 6.06
CA ALA A 112 -12.39 7.62 6.44
C ALA A 112 -12.43 9.11 6.84
N ALA A 113 -13.06 9.96 6.02
CA ALA A 113 -13.26 11.38 6.33
C ALA A 113 -13.97 11.58 7.67
N ALA A 114 -15.07 10.85 7.92
CA ALA A 114 -15.80 10.91 9.19
C ALA A 114 -15.01 10.42 10.39
N MET A 115 -14.18 9.40 10.19
CA MET A 115 -13.26 8.93 11.21
C MET A 115 -12.22 10.01 11.56
N LEU A 116 -11.63 10.64 10.55
CA LEU A 116 -10.65 11.72 10.71
C LEU A 116 -11.28 12.99 11.30
N GLY A 117 -12.46 13.42 10.86
CA GLY A 117 -13.12 14.63 11.34
C GLY A 117 -13.44 14.59 12.83
N ARG A 118 -13.83 13.42 13.33
CA ARG A 118 -14.16 13.18 14.75
C ARG A 118 -12.94 12.89 15.63
N SER A 119 -11.76 12.67 15.05
CA SER A 119 -10.54 12.41 15.82
C SER A 119 -10.09 13.65 16.58
N LYS A 120 -9.27 13.48 17.62
CA LYS A 120 -8.54 14.58 18.27
C LYS A 120 -7.12 14.70 17.74
N ARG A 121 -6.52 13.57 17.37
CA ARG A 121 -5.16 13.44 16.87
C ARG A 121 -5.15 12.41 15.74
N ILE A 122 -4.25 12.60 14.79
CA ILE A 122 -4.03 11.71 13.66
C ILE A 122 -2.54 11.34 13.66
N ALA A 123 -2.25 10.05 13.77
CA ALA A 123 -0.90 9.53 13.57
C ALA A 123 -0.81 8.90 12.20
N ILE A 124 0.29 9.10 11.50
CA ILE A 124 0.51 8.56 10.16
C ILE A 124 1.78 7.72 10.18
N VAL A 125 1.72 6.50 9.66
CA VAL A 125 2.85 5.59 9.54
C VAL A 125 3.00 5.13 8.10
N GLY A 126 4.24 5.04 7.66
CA GLY A 126 4.63 4.53 6.35
C GLY A 126 6.14 4.47 6.27
N SER A 127 6.66 3.64 5.36
CA SER A 127 8.11 3.50 5.16
C SER A 127 8.51 3.95 3.76
N GLY A 128 9.75 4.45 3.63
CA GLY A 128 10.30 4.91 2.35
C GLY A 128 9.39 5.92 1.66
N ALA A 129 9.14 5.72 0.36
CA ALA A 129 8.30 6.65 -0.42
C ALA A 129 6.83 6.72 0.07
N SER A 130 6.29 5.66 0.70
CA SER A 130 4.97 5.75 1.34
C SER A 130 5.00 6.60 2.62
N GLY A 131 6.12 6.64 3.33
CA GLY A 131 6.36 7.60 4.41
C GLY A 131 6.38 9.05 3.89
N GLY A 132 6.98 9.29 2.72
CA GLY A 132 6.96 10.60 2.06
C GLY A 132 5.55 11.08 1.71
N VAL A 133 4.69 10.19 1.18
CA VAL A 133 3.26 10.49 0.99
C VAL A 133 2.57 10.79 2.32
N GLY A 134 2.91 10.05 3.37
CA GLY A 134 2.41 10.30 4.72
C GLY A 134 2.78 11.69 5.25
N GLN A 135 4.00 12.16 4.98
CA GLN A 135 4.42 13.51 5.39
C GLN A 135 3.63 14.61 4.66
N ILE A 136 3.38 14.44 3.36
CA ILE A 136 2.52 15.37 2.60
C ILE A 136 1.12 15.44 3.24
N LEU A 137 0.57 14.29 3.64
CA LEU A 137 -0.73 14.25 4.32
C LEU A 137 -0.71 14.98 5.67
N VAL A 138 0.37 14.85 6.46
CA VAL A 138 0.55 15.60 7.71
C VAL A 138 0.48 17.10 7.44
N ASP A 139 1.25 17.59 6.47
CA ASP A 139 1.32 19.02 6.15
C ASP A 139 -0.06 19.57 5.74
N VAL A 140 -0.78 18.83 4.89
CA VAL A 140 -2.13 19.21 4.44
C VAL A 140 -3.14 19.17 5.58
N LEU A 141 -3.12 18.14 6.43
CA LEU A 141 -4.02 18.05 7.59
C LEU A 141 -3.75 19.17 8.61
N CYS A 142 -2.49 19.49 8.86
CA CYS A 142 -2.09 20.59 9.75
C CYS A 142 -2.53 21.94 9.18
N ALA A 143 -2.34 22.18 7.89
CA ALA A 143 -2.86 23.38 7.21
C ALA A 143 -4.39 23.45 7.25
N PHE A 144 -5.07 22.29 7.29
CA PHE A 144 -6.51 22.16 7.48
C PHE A 144 -6.97 22.31 8.95
N GLY A 145 -6.06 22.57 9.89
CA GLY A 145 -6.35 22.77 11.31
C GLY A 145 -6.55 21.47 12.10
N ARG A 146 -6.00 20.35 11.61
CA ARG A 146 -6.01 19.05 12.31
C ARG A 146 -4.66 18.79 12.96
N HIS A 147 -4.66 18.12 14.11
CA HIS A 147 -3.42 17.67 14.74
C HIS A 147 -2.96 16.36 14.11
N ALA A 148 -1.99 16.42 13.20
CA ALA A 148 -1.41 15.27 12.52
C ALA A 148 0.10 15.16 12.79
N VAL A 149 0.61 13.93 12.84
CA VAL A 149 2.05 13.65 13.01
C VAL A 149 2.45 12.39 12.26
N SER A 150 3.64 12.38 11.67
CA SER A 150 4.26 11.18 11.10
C SER A 150 5.07 10.46 12.18
N LEU A 151 4.88 9.16 12.34
CA LEU A 151 5.65 8.33 13.26
C LEU A 151 6.62 7.47 12.44
N LEU A 152 7.90 7.55 12.79
CA LEU A 152 8.99 7.05 11.95
C LEU A 152 9.57 5.71 12.41
N ASP A 153 9.29 5.33 13.65
CA ASP A 153 9.80 4.11 14.26
C ASP A 153 8.79 3.52 15.26
N ASP A 154 9.04 2.29 15.70
CA ASP A 154 8.14 1.55 16.58
C ASP A 154 8.02 2.18 17.98
N GLN A 155 9.10 2.80 18.47
CA GLN A 155 9.09 3.43 19.78
C GLN A 155 8.15 4.66 19.79
N ALA A 156 8.19 5.47 18.74
CA ALA A 156 7.28 6.58 18.53
C ALA A 156 5.82 6.10 18.43
N VAL A 157 5.58 4.96 17.76
CA VAL A 157 4.27 4.32 17.70
C VAL A 157 3.79 3.91 19.09
N ASP A 158 4.60 3.19 19.86
CA ASP A 158 4.21 2.72 21.19
C ASP A 158 3.88 3.88 22.14
N PHE A 159 4.65 4.97 22.10
CA PHE A 159 4.33 6.18 22.86
C PHE A 159 3.04 6.86 22.39
N ALA A 160 2.81 6.93 21.08
CA ALA A 160 1.58 7.53 20.54
C ALA A 160 0.33 6.71 20.89
N LEU A 161 0.45 5.38 21.00
CA LEU A 161 -0.66 4.47 21.28
C LEU A 161 -0.93 4.24 22.79
N ALA A 162 -0.26 4.99 23.67
CA ALA A 162 -0.47 4.88 25.12
C ALA A 162 -1.95 5.06 25.54
N PRO A 163 -2.40 4.49 26.68
CA PRO A 163 -3.83 4.52 27.09
C PRO A 163 -4.47 5.91 27.19
N SER A 164 -3.68 6.96 27.35
CA SER A 164 -4.14 8.36 27.34
C SER A 164 -4.54 8.87 25.95
N SER A 165 -4.33 8.09 24.89
CA SER A 165 -4.56 8.46 23.49
C SER A 165 -5.99 8.30 22.98
N LYS A 166 -6.98 8.47 23.87
CA LYS A 166 -8.41 8.50 23.48
C LYS A 166 -8.64 9.54 22.37
N GLY A 167 -9.24 9.08 21.27
CA GLY A 167 -9.54 9.91 20.09
C GLY A 167 -8.40 10.02 19.08
N LEU A 168 -7.32 9.25 19.23
CA LEU A 168 -6.33 9.04 18.16
C LEU A 168 -6.94 8.19 17.03
N VAL A 169 -6.56 8.51 15.79
CA VAL A 169 -6.74 7.63 14.62
C VAL A 169 -5.36 7.40 14.01
N LEU A 170 -5.03 6.15 13.72
CA LEU A 170 -3.79 5.79 13.02
C LEU A 170 -4.08 5.58 11.53
N VAL A 171 -3.32 6.24 10.66
CA VAL A 171 -3.36 6.06 9.21
C VAL A 171 -2.08 5.35 8.78
N ALA A 172 -2.19 4.18 8.17
CA ALA A 172 -1.08 3.38 7.71
C ALA A 172 -1.03 3.34 6.18
N ILE A 173 0.12 3.70 5.60
CA ILE A 173 0.34 3.72 4.15
C ILE A 173 1.40 2.69 3.79
N SER A 174 1.01 1.70 2.99
CA SER A 174 1.93 0.68 2.45
C SER A 174 1.40 0.19 1.12
N HIS A 175 2.15 0.43 0.03
CA HIS A 175 1.73 0.02 -1.31
C HIS A 175 1.41 -1.48 -1.40
N SER A 176 2.33 -2.35 -0.97
CA SER A 176 2.12 -3.81 -0.97
C SER A 176 1.20 -4.29 0.15
N GLY A 177 0.97 -3.46 1.18
CA GLY A 177 0.32 -3.88 2.43
C GLY A 177 1.06 -4.93 3.27
N GLU A 178 2.28 -5.31 2.90
CA GLU A 178 3.09 -6.34 3.61
C GLU A 178 4.30 -5.75 4.37
N THR A 179 4.49 -4.44 4.31
CA THR A 179 5.65 -3.79 4.96
C THR A 179 5.53 -3.90 6.48
N SER A 180 6.54 -4.48 7.13
CA SER A 180 6.49 -4.87 8.54
C SER A 180 6.19 -3.72 9.51
N PHE A 181 6.77 -2.54 9.29
CA PHE A 181 6.59 -1.37 10.15
C PHE A 181 5.13 -0.89 10.22
N PRO A 182 4.48 -0.43 9.12
CA PRO A 182 3.09 0.03 9.18
C PRO A 182 2.14 -1.07 9.64
N VAL A 183 2.38 -2.31 9.23
CA VAL A 183 1.57 -3.47 9.64
C VAL A 183 1.64 -3.72 11.15
N ARG A 184 2.84 -3.69 11.75
CA ARG A 184 3.01 -3.80 13.22
C ARG A 184 2.36 -2.64 13.95
N ALA A 185 2.48 -1.42 13.43
CA ALA A 185 1.82 -0.25 14.02
C ALA A 185 0.29 -0.41 14.04
N VAL A 186 -0.32 -0.94 12.97
CA VAL A 186 -1.76 -1.26 12.96
C VAL A 186 -2.11 -2.34 13.97
N ARG A 187 -1.33 -3.40 14.11
CA ARG A 187 -1.56 -4.43 15.14
C ARG A 187 -1.55 -3.84 16.55
N ASN A 188 -0.55 -3.02 16.87
CA ASN A 188 -0.44 -2.36 18.18
C ASN A 188 -1.63 -1.42 18.40
N ALA A 189 -2.06 -0.69 17.37
CA ALA A 189 -3.24 0.18 17.47
C ALA A 189 -4.52 -0.61 17.77
N LYS A 190 -4.72 -1.78 17.16
CA LYS A 190 -5.87 -2.64 17.47
C LYS A 190 -5.85 -3.15 18.91
N GLN A 191 -4.68 -3.56 19.41
CA GLN A 191 -4.52 -3.97 20.81
C GLN A 191 -4.84 -2.81 21.78
N ALA A 192 -4.47 -1.58 21.41
CA ALA A 192 -4.81 -0.37 22.15
C ALA A 192 -6.22 0.18 21.87
N GLN A 193 -7.05 -0.54 21.10
CA GLN A 193 -8.41 -0.15 20.70
C GLN A 193 -8.48 1.22 20.00
N ILE A 194 -7.43 1.56 19.25
CA ILE A 194 -7.33 2.77 18.44
C ILE A 194 -7.81 2.46 17.03
N ARG A 195 -8.63 3.36 16.47
CA ARG A 195 -9.19 3.19 15.12
C ARG A 195 -8.11 3.40 14.06
N THR A 196 -8.20 2.63 12.99
CA THR A 196 -7.18 2.52 11.95
C THR A 196 -7.75 2.73 10.54
N ILE A 197 -6.99 3.45 9.71
CA ILE A 197 -7.24 3.62 8.28
C ILE A 197 -6.02 3.09 7.53
N GLY A 198 -6.23 2.25 6.52
CA GLY A 198 -5.14 1.71 5.68
C GLY A 198 -5.23 2.20 4.25
N LEU A 199 -4.09 2.59 3.67
CA LEU A 199 -3.94 2.92 2.25
C LEU A 199 -2.96 1.91 1.62
N THR A 200 -3.48 1.00 0.80
CA THR A 200 -2.69 -0.08 0.15
C THR A 200 -3.24 -0.41 -1.22
N ASN A 201 -2.39 -0.93 -2.10
CA ASN A 201 -2.79 -1.41 -3.43
C ASN A 201 -3.40 -2.80 -3.41
N GLU A 202 -3.11 -3.57 -2.37
CA GLU A 202 -3.46 -4.99 -2.27
C GLU A 202 -4.48 -5.17 -1.14
N PRO A 203 -5.80 -5.20 -1.40
CA PRO A 203 -6.81 -5.37 -0.37
C PRO A 203 -6.71 -6.69 0.41
N ALA A 204 -6.22 -7.74 -0.24
CA ALA A 204 -6.00 -9.06 0.37
C ALA A 204 -4.76 -9.13 1.27
N SER A 205 -3.89 -8.11 1.24
CA SER A 205 -2.66 -8.04 2.04
C SER A 205 -2.93 -8.07 3.54
N GLU A 206 -1.87 -8.28 4.32
CA GLU A 206 -1.94 -8.21 5.78
C GLU A 206 -2.49 -6.87 6.28
N LEU A 207 -1.97 -5.73 5.80
CA LEU A 207 -2.52 -4.42 6.15
C LEU A 207 -3.99 -4.28 5.74
N GLY A 208 -4.33 -4.73 4.53
CA GLY A 208 -5.68 -4.62 3.97
C GLY A 208 -6.75 -5.31 4.81
N GLN A 209 -6.41 -6.45 5.42
CA GLN A 209 -7.30 -7.21 6.30
C GLN A 209 -7.30 -6.72 7.76
N LEU A 210 -6.27 -5.98 8.18
CA LEU A 210 -6.14 -5.55 9.58
C LEU A 210 -6.89 -4.26 9.88
N VAL A 211 -6.98 -3.30 8.96
CA VAL A 211 -7.50 -1.96 9.25
C VAL A 211 -9.03 -1.89 9.38
N ASP A 212 -9.53 -0.90 10.12
CA ASP A 212 -10.98 -0.69 10.30
C ASP A 212 -11.63 -0.05 9.05
N VAL A 213 -10.89 0.83 8.36
CA VAL A 213 -11.29 1.41 7.07
C VAL A 213 -10.16 1.27 6.07
N LEU A 214 -10.44 0.56 4.98
CA LEU A 214 -9.51 0.39 3.86
C LEU A 214 -9.78 1.43 2.77
N LEU A 215 -8.71 2.09 2.33
CA LEU A 215 -8.64 2.90 1.11
C LEU A 215 -7.76 2.15 0.10
N PRO A 216 -8.35 1.37 -0.83
CA PRO A 216 -7.57 0.66 -1.82
C PRO A 216 -7.10 1.59 -2.94
N THR A 217 -5.84 1.50 -3.35
CA THR A 217 -5.38 2.00 -4.66
C THR A 217 -5.51 0.91 -5.72
N GLN A 218 -5.51 1.31 -6.98
CA GLN A 218 -5.43 0.44 -8.15
C GLN A 218 -4.35 0.98 -9.08
N SER A 219 -3.09 0.74 -8.71
CA SER A 219 -1.95 0.98 -9.57
C SER A 219 -1.42 -0.35 -10.11
N VAL A 220 -1.28 -0.44 -11.43
CA VAL A 220 -0.64 -1.60 -12.07
C VAL A 220 0.84 -1.63 -11.70
N GLU A 221 1.33 -2.80 -11.30
CA GLU A 221 2.76 -3.03 -11.03
C GLU A 221 3.56 -2.78 -12.31
N ARG A 222 4.68 -2.06 -12.20
CA ARG A 222 5.56 -1.74 -13.33
C ARG A 222 6.98 -2.23 -13.07
N PRO A 223 7.84 -2.43 -14.10
CA PRO A 223 9.18 -2.99 -13.92
C PRO A 223 10.07 -2.21 -12.96
N GLU A 224 9.81 -0.90 -12.78
CA GLU A 224 10.50 -0.07 -11.80
C GLU A 224 10.15 -0.48 -10.35
N GLY A 225 9.10 -1.29 -10.16
CA GLY A 225 8.61 -1.79 -8.89
C GLY A 225 8.46 -0.67 -7.87
N SER A 226 9.16 -0.80 -6.74
CA SER A 226 9.16 0.20 -5.67
C SER A 226 9.69 1.58 -6.08
N PHE A 227 10.41 1.72 -7.19
CA PHE A 227 10.89 3.00 -7.72
C PHE A 227 9.87 3.72 -8.61
N SER A 228 8.75 3.07 -8.95
CA SER A 228 7.67 3.70 -9.73
C SER A 228 7.01 4.85 -8.98
N ILE A 229 6.80 5.99 -9.64
CA ILE A 229 6.09 7.13 -9.06
C ILE A 229 4.57 6.90 -9.06
N VAL A 230 4.05 6.03 -9.93
CA VAL A 230 2.61 5.87 -10.15
C VAL A 230 1.83 5.47 -8.90
N PRO A 231 2.27 4.49 -8.09
CA PRO A 231 1.61 4.18 -6.82
C PRO A 231 1.45 5.40 -5.90
N ARG A 232 2.41 6.33 -5.91
CA ARG A 232 2.37 7.53 -5.08
C ARG A 232 1.36 8.55 -5.62
N LEU A 233 1.26 8.67 -6.94
CA LEU A 233 0.21 9.50 -7.56
C LEU A 233 -1.18 8.98 -7.24
N CYS A 234 -1.40 7.66 -7.29
CA CYS A 234 -2.65 7.04 -6.88
C CYS A 234 -2.97 7.31 -5.40
N GLN A 235 -1.97 7.14 -4.52
CA GLN A 235 -2.12 7.45 -3.10
C GLN A 235 -2.47 8.93 -2.87
N LEU A 236 -1.75 9.86 -3.51
CA LEU A 236 -2.00 11.30 -3.41
C LEU A 236 -3.37 11.71 -3.96
N ALA A 237 -3.83 11.10 -5.06
CA ALA A 237 -5.17 11.35 -5.60
C ALA A 237 -6.27 10.95 -4.60
N ILE A 238 -6.15 9.79 -3.95
CA ILE A 238 -7.07 9.37 -2.89
C ILE A 238 -7.03 10.34 -1.71
N LEU A 239 -5.84 10.76 -1.29
CA LEU A 239 -5.68 11.67 -0.17
C LEU A 239 -6.25 13.07 -0.45
N ASP A 240 -6.11 13.59 -1.66
CA ASP A 240 -6.74 14.85 -2.07
C ASP A 240 -8.27 14.76 -1.97
N GLN A 241 -8.86 13.69 -2.51
CA GLN A 241 -10.31 13.45 -2.40
C GLN A 241 -10.76 13.26 -0.94
N LEU A 242 -9.95 12.61 -0.11
CA LEU A 242 -10.21 12.45 1.33
C LEU A 242 -10.29 13.80 2.05
N ILE A 243 -9.42 14.75 1.69
CA ILE A 243 -9.45 16.11 2.23
C ILE A 243 -10.71 16.86 1.76
N GLU A 244 -11.15 16.65 0.53
CA GLU A 244 -12.39 17.27 0.00
C GLU A 244 -13.65 16.72 0.70
N GLU A 245 -13.69 15.42 0.99
CA GLU A 245 -14.76 14.82 1.81
C GLU A 245 -14.73 15.36 3.25
N LEU A 246 -13.54 15.53 3.83
CA LEU A 246 -13.36 16.10 5.17
C LEU A 246 -13.84 17.56 5.24
N LYS A 247 -13.59 18.36 4.19
CA LYS A 247 -14.15 19.72 4.04
C LYS A 247 -15.67 19.70 4.02
N SER A 248 -16.26 18.79 3.24
CA SER A 248 -17.71 18.67 3.09
C SER A 248 -18.39 18.30 4.41
N GLU A 249 -17.82 17.36 5.16
CA GLU A 249 -18.35 16.96 6.47
C GLU A 249 -18.26 18.09 7.51
N ASN A 250 -17.18 18.86 7.51
CA ASN A 250 -17.06 20.04 8.37
C ASN A 250 -18.09 21.12 8.02
N GLN A 251 -18.48 21.26 6.75
CA GLN A 251 -19.54 22.19 6.35
C GLN A 251 -20.93 21.70 6.80
N SER A 252 -21.21 20.40 6.66
CA SER A 252 -22.47 19.80 7.14
C SER A 252 -22.62 19.88 8.66
N ASN A 253 -21.52 19.69 9.41
CA ASN A 253 -21.51 19.81 10.87
C ASN A 253 -21.38 21.28 11.36
N GLY A 254 -20.92 22.18 10.48
CA GLY A 254 -20.35 23.48 10.81
C GLY A 254 -21.24 24.69 10.53
N GLY A 255 -22.56 24.54 10.46
CA GLY A 255 -23.51 25.67 10.41
C GLY A 255 -23.37 26.71 11.54
N LYS A 256 -22.45 26.53 12.51
CA LYS A 256 -22.17 27.49 13.60
C LYS A 256 -20.70 27.85 13.86
N GLN A 257 -19.70 27.34 13.13
CA GLN A 257 -18.29 27.60 13.46
C GLN A 257 -17.46 28.09 12.26
N ARG A 258 -17.90 29.15 11.58
CA ARG A 258 -17.06 29.87 10.61
C ARG A 258 -16.04 30.74 11.33
N ARG A 259 -14.80 30.27 11.46
CA ARG A 259 -13.63 31.16 11.51
C ARG A 259 -12.63 30.75 10.44
N ARG A 260 -12.47 31.66 9.46
CA ARG A 260 -11.49 31.63 8.39
C ARG A 260 -10.11 31.30 8.96
N ILE A 261 -9.55 30.15 8.61
CA ILE A 261 -8.11 29.92 8.61
C ILE A 261 -7.68 29.94 7.15
N ARG A 262 -7.42 31.14 6.63
CA ARG A 262 -6.48 31.28 5.52
C ARG A 262 -5.12 31.49 6.18
N PRO A 263 -4.12 30.63 5.98
CA PRO A 263 -2.78 30.95 6.43
C PRO A 263 -2.35 32.26 5.76
N LYS A 264 -1.97 33.26 6.56
CA LYS A 264 -1.17 34.37 6.04
C LYS A 264 0.18 33.77 5.70
N VAL A 265 0.41 33.49 4.43
CA VAL A 265 1.76 33.29 3.92
C VAL A 265 2.42 34.66 3.96
N THR A 266 3.23 34.91 4.98
CA THR A 266 4.15 36.04 5.00
C THR A 266 5.41 35.56 4.28
N VAL A 267 5.61 36.07 3.07
CA VAL A 267 6.86 35.92 2.31
C VAL A 267 7.92 36.82 2.95
#